data_AF-A0A951LKN9-F1
#
_entry.id   AF-A0A951LKN9-F1
#
_cell.length_a   1.000
_cell.length_b   1.000
_cell.length_c   1.000
_cell.angle_alpha   90.00
_cell.angle_beta   90.00
_cell.angle_gamma   90.00
#
_symmetry.space_group_name_H-M   'P 1'
#
loop_
_entity.id
_entity.type
_entity.pdbx_description
1 polymer ?
#
loop_
_entity_poly.entity_id
_entity_poly.type
_entity_poly.pdbx_seq_one_letter_code
_entity_poly.pdbx_strand_id
1 'polypeptide(L)'
;MIDPAEESMVRRLAAEGLINRRARFRPALSLAVAALLIGVFWLGTMWPTREPDAQPAGPRYVLLLYEGPDYRPTASGRAAEYSAWARAPHADGRVVGGEELAGEPTRLGPAFTGPIPAGFFIVEAGDRAALLRLAASCPHLRHGGSIAIRALTG
;
A
#
# COMPACT_ATOMS: atom_id res chain seq x y z
N MET A 1 -31.86 -20.34 -57.89
CA MET A 1 -33.27 -20.23 -57.43
C MET A 1 -33.72 -21.65 -57.12
N ILE A 2 -33.38 -22.11 -55.91
CA ILE A 2 -33.80 -23.42 -55.39
C ILE A 2 -35.28 -23.31 -55.01
N ASP A 3 -36.00 -24.41 -55.22
CA ASP A 3 -37.46 -24.53 -55.16
C ASP A 3 -37.99 -24.39 -53.70
N PRO A 4 -39.06 -23.60 -53.46
CA PRO A 4 -39.75 -23.54 -52.16
C PRO A 4 -40.24 -24.90 -51.62
N ALA A 5 -40.34 -25.92 -52.46
CA ALA A 5 -40.77 -27.24 -52.07
C ALA A 5 -39.85 -27.95 -51.08
N GLU A 6 -38.53 -27.81 -51.16
CA GLU A 6 -37.65 -28.78 -50.47
C GLU A 6 -36.54 -28.21 -49.62
N GLU A 7 -36.56 -26.89 -49.46
CA GLU A 7 -36.42 -26.39 -48.10
C GLU A 7 -37.40 -27.07 -47.12
N SER A 8 -38.57 -27.57 -47.55
CA SER A 8 -39.42 -28.41 -46.69
C SER A 8 -38.84 -29.80 -46.39
N MET A 9 -37.99 -30.36 -47.27
CA MET A 9 -37.27 -31.61 -47.05
C MET A 9 -36.11 -31.41 -46.07
N VAL A 10 -35.39 -30.28 -46.15
CA VAL A 10 -34.42 -29.87 -45.13
C VAL A 10 -35.10 -29.71 -43.76
N ARG A 11 -36.34 -29.21 -43.71
CA ARG A 11 -37.16 -29.18 -42.48
C ARG A 11 -37.54 -30.56 -41.96
N ARG A 12 -37.79 -31.54 -42.84
CA ARG A 12 -38.05 -32.93 -42.44
C ARG A 12 -36.84 -33.58 -41.77
N LEU A 13 -35.64 -33.42 -42.31
CA LEU A 13 -34.45 -34.08 -41.76
C LEU A 13 -33.92 -33.41 -40.47
N ALA A 14 -34.15 -32.10 -40.31
CA ALA A 14 -33.97 -31.43 -39.01
C ALA A 14 -34.88 -32.01 -37.92
N ALA A 15 -36.12 -32.38 -38.28
CA ALA A 15 -37.10 -33.00 -37.40
C ALA A 15 -36.82 -34.50 -37.15
N GLU A 16 -36.23 -35.22 -38.11
CA GLU A 16 -35.81 -36.64 -37.99
C GLU A 16 -34.53 -36.84 -37.17
N GLY A 17 -33.91 -35.76 -36.65
CA GLY A 17 -32.86 -35.83 -35.63
C GLY A 17 -31.43 -35.73 -36.14
N LEU A 18 -31.21 -35.45 -37.43
CA LEU A 18 -29.88 -35.18 -37.99
C LEU A 18 -29.32 -33.80 -37.64
N ILE A 19 -30.08 -32.95 -36.95
CA ILE A 19 -29.66 -31.58 -36.60
C ILE A 19 -29.54 -31.38 -35.08
N ASN A 20 -29.69 -32.43 -34.25
CA ASN A 20 -29.44 -32.27 -32.81
C ASN A 20 -28.96 -33.53 -32.07
N ARG A 21 -28.07 -33.30 -31.09
CA ARG A 21 -27.60 -34.17 -30.00
C ARG A 21 -26.34 -35.01 -30.25
N ARG A 22 -25.19 -34.38 -30.01
CA ARG A 22 -24.25 -34.91 -29.01
C ARG A 22 -23.82 -33.81 -28.05
N ALA A 23 -24.19 -34.05 -26.80
CA ALA A 23 -23.96 -33.22 -25.64
C ALA A 23 -22.49 -32.87 -25.46
N ARG A 24 -22.17 -31.57 -25.47
CA ARG A 24 -21.14 -31.00 -24.61
C ARG A 24 -21.70 -29.72 -24.03
N PHE A 25 -22.57 -29.90 -23.05
CA PHE A 25 -22.99 -28.85 -22.14
C PHE A 25 -21.74 -28.11 -21.62
N ARG A 26 -21.56 -26.89 -22.15
CA ARG A 26 -20.98 -25.70 -21.52
C ARG A 26 -19.60 -25.83 -20.84
N PRO A 27 -18.48 -25.83 -21.60
CA PRO A 27 -17.19 -25.37 -21.04
C PRO A 27 -17.20 -23.88 -20.65
N ALA A 28 -18.21 -23.12 -21.10
CA ALA A 28 -18.35 -21.70 -20.79
C ALA A 28 -18.69 -21.40 -19.33
N LEU A 29 -19.36 -22.32 -18.61
CA LEU A 29 -19.71 -22.08 -17.20
C LEU A 29 -18.47 -22.25 -16.28
N SER A 30 -17.60 -23.21 -16.59
CA SER A 30 -16.36 -23.47 -15.83
C SER A 30 -15.30 -22.40 -16.06
N LEU A 31 -15.19 -21.84 -17.28
CA LEU A 31 -14.29 -20.73 -17.56
C LEU A 31 -14.74 -19.42 -16.90
N ALA A 32 -16.06 -19.16 -16.85
CA ALA A 32 -16.58 -17.98 -16.18
C ALA A 32 -16.33 -18.02 -14.66
N VAL A 33 -16.48 -19.18 -14.01
CA VAL A 33 -16.22 -19.33 -12.56
C VAL A 33 -14.72 -19.23 -12.25
N ALA A 34 -13.85 -19.82 -13.07
CA ALA A 34 -12.40 -19.72 -12.86
C ALA A 34 -11.89 -18.28 -13.05
N ALA A 35 -12.38 -17.57 -14.07
CA ALA A 35 -12.05 -16.15 -14.27
C ALA A 35 -12.58 -15.26 -13.13
N LEU A 36 -13.76 -15.58 -12.57
CA LEU A 36 -14.32 -14.84 -11.44
C LEU A 36 -13.51 -15.08 -10.14
N LEU A 37 -13.05 -16.31 -9.90
CA LEU A 37 -12.23 -16.64 -8.72
C LEU A 37 -10.82 -16.04 -8.81
N ILE A 38 -10.20 -16.04 -9.98
CA ILE A 38 -8.90 -15.36 -10.21
C ILE A 38 -9.08 -13.84 -10.11
N GLY A 39 -10.17 -13.30 -10.65
CA GLY A 39 -10.55 -11.90 -10.50
C GLY A 39 -10.69 -11.49 -9.04
N VAL A 40 -11.50 -12.20 -8.25
CA VAL A 40 -11.72 -11.91 -6.81
C VAL A 40 -10.44 -12.08 -5.98
N PHE A 41 -9.59 -13.04 -6.32
CA PHE A 41 -8.31 -13.24 -5.63
C PHE A 41 -7.30 -12.11 -5.91
N TRP A 42 -7.19 -11.63 -7.16
CA TRP A 42 -6.36 -10.47 -7.49
C TRP A 42 -6.95 -9.16 -6.96
N LEU A 43 -8.27 -9.05 -6.89
CA LEU A 43 -8.96 -7.89 -6.35
C LEU A 43 -8.85 -7.83 -4.81
N GLY A 44 -8.84 -8.98 -4.12
CA GLY A 44 -8.67 -9.07 -2.66
C GLY A 44 -7.23 -8.92 -2.17
N THR A 45 -6.23 -9.15 -3.03
CA THR A 45 -4.81 -8.92 -2.70
C THR A 45 -4.34 -7.50 -3.01
N MET A 46 -5.01 -6.81 -3.94
CA MET A 46 -4.74 -5.39 -4.24
C MET A 46 -5.57 -4.40 -3.42
N TRP A 47 -6.67 -4.84 -2.79
CA TRP A 47 -7.31 -4.03 -1.77
C TRP A 47 -6.76 -4.40 -0.40
N PRO A 48 -5.82 -3.62 0.19
CA PRO A 48 -5.69 -3.67 1.63
C PRO A 48 -7.07 -3.38 2.18
N THR A 49 -7.65 -4.35 2.90
CA THR A 49 -8.77 -4.09 3.80
C THR A 49 -8.22 -3.14 4.84
N ARG A 50 -8.24 -1.86 4.47
CA ARG A 50 -8.04 -0.72 5.34
C ARG A 50 -9.16 -0.89 6.36
N GLU A 51 -8.83 -1.47 7.51
CA GLU A 51 -9.69 -1.27 8.67
C GLU A 51 -9.97 0.23 8.72
N PRO A 52 -11.24 0.65 8.86
CA PRO A 52 -11.55 2.02 9.20
C PRO A 52 -10.86 2.26 10.54
N ASP A 53 -9.65 2.79 10.47
CA ASP A 53 -8.83 3.25 11.58
C ASP A 53 -9.68 4.31 12.27
N ALA A 54 -10.50 3.88 13.23
CA ALA A 54 -11.35 4.72 14.03
C ALA A 54 -10.42 5.49 14.99
N GLN A 55 -9.86 6.55 14.42
CA GLN A 55 -9.06 7.66 14.92
C GLN A 55 -8.71 7.73 16.41
N PRO A 56 -7.54 8.34 16.69
CA PRO A 56 -7.60 9.78 16.94
C PRO A 56 -7.16 10.63 15.73
N ALA A 57 -7.94 11.66 15.38
CA ALA A 57 -7.50 12.81 14.58
C ALA A 57 -6.50 13.65 15.39
N GLY A 58 -5.45 13.02 15.91
CA GLY A 58 -4.45 13.72 16.68
C GLY A 58 -3.77 14.77 15.79
N PRO A 59 -3.27 15.88 16.37
CA PRO A 59 -2.40 16.79 15.64
C PRO A 59 -1.28 16.02 14.93
N ARG A 60 -0.97 16.46 13.71
CA ARG A 60 0.08 15.87 12.89
C ARG A 60 1.42 16.55 13.20
N TYR A 61 2.47 15.76 13.23
CA TYR A 61 3.83 16.23 13.48
C TYR A 61 4.78 15.62 12.46
N VAL A 62 5.84 16.36 12.14
CA VAL A 62 7.01 15.83 11.45
C VAL A 62 8.14 15.62 12.44
N LEU A 63 8.74 14.43 12.37
CA LEU A 63 9.98 14.04 13.02
C LEU A 63 11.09 14.14 11.98
N LEU A 64 11.97 15.13 12.10
CA LEU A 64 13.14 15.29 11.23
C LEU A 64 14.33 14.58 11.86
N LEU A 65 14.93 13.66 11.11
CA LEU A 65 16.00 12.79 11.59
C LEU A 65 17.36 13.37 11.20
N TYR A 66 18.25 13.55 12.17
CA TYR A 66 19.58 14.12 11.95
C TYR A 66 20.67 13.15 12.41
N GLU A 67 21.59 12.87 11.50
CA GLU A 67 22.74 12.02 11.74
C GLU A 67 23.90 12.89 12.26
N GLY A 68 24.15 12.83 13.56
CA GLY A 68 25.24 13.55 14.22
C GLY A 68 26.56 12.78 14.22
N PRO A 69 27.63 13.35 14.81
CA PRO A 69 28.94 12.69 14.92
C PRO A 69 28.91 11.33 15.63
N ASP A 70 27.91 11.10 16.50
CA ASP A 70 27.73 9.87 17.26
C ASP A 70 26.82 8.86 16.55
N TYR A 71 26.30 9.20 15.36
CA TYR A 71 25.43 8.32 14.62
C TYR A 71 26.20 7.10 14.09
N ARG A 72 25.79 5.90 14.53
CA ARG A 72 26.43 4.63 14.20
C ARG A 72 25.35 3.62 13.82
N PRO A 73 24.85 3.63 12.56
CA PRO A 73 23.89 2.65 12.12
C PRO A 73 24.60 1.29 12.00
N THR A 74 23.96 0.22 12.46
CA THR A 74 24.42 -1.14 12.14
C THR A 74 24.25 -1.37 10.63
N ALA A 75 25.34 -1.73 9.93
CA ALA A 75 25.43 -1.71 8.46
C ALA A 75 24.42 -2.59 7.70
N SER A 76 23.77 -3.56 8.36
CA SER A 76 22.76 -4.43 7.76
C SER A 76 21.40 -4.27 8.44
N GLY A 77 20.34 -4.03 7.66
CA GLY A 77 18.96 -4.13 8.14
C GLY A 77 18.28 -2.83 8.61
N ARG A 78 18.93 -1.66 8.48
CA ARG A 78 18.36 -0.37 8.90
C ARG A 78 16.98 -0.09 8.30
N ALA A 79 16.83 -0.23 6.98
CA ALA A 79 15.55 0.00 6.32
C ALA A 79 14.44 -0.93 6.86
N ALA A 80 14.77 -2.16 7.20
CA ALA A 80 13.83 -3.13 7.77
C ALA A 80 13.44 -2.76 9.21
N GLU A 81 14.39 -2.35 10.05
CA GLU A 81 14.11 -1.89 11.42
C GLU A 81 13.21 -0.65 11.45
N TYR A 82 13.52 0.35 10.61
CA TYR A 82 12.74 1.58 10.52
C TYR A 82 11.35 1.31 9.94
N SER A 83 11.26 0.46 8.92
CA SER A 83 9.96 0.03 8.36
C SER A 83 9.13 -0.75 9.37
N ALA A 84 9.76 -1.62 10.15
CA ALA A 84 9.09 -2.39 11.19
C ALA A 84 8.58 -1.46 12.30
N TRP A 85 9.40 -0.52 12.76
CA TRP A 85 8.97 0.49 13.73
C TRP A 85 7.82 1.35 13.19
N ALA A 86 7.89 1.82 11.94
CA ALA A 86 6.84 2.64 11.35
C ALA A 86 5.51 1.90 11.20
N ARG A 87 5.54 0.58 10.98
CA ARG A 87 4.33 -0.25 10.83
C ARG A 87 3.82 -0.84 12.13
N ALA A 88 4.62 -0.82 13.19
CA ALA A 88 4.23 -1.38 14.47
C ALA A 88 3.02 -0.60 15.04
N PRO A 89 2.11 -1.27 15.76
CA PRO A 89 1.10 -0.58 16.54
C PRO A 89 1.78 0.20 17.67
N HIS A 90 1.43 1.47 17.84
CA HIS A 90 1.91 2.30 18.94
C HIS A 90 0.73 2.74 19.79
N ALA A 91 0.81 2.55 21.11
CA ALA A 91 -0.25 2.99 22.03
C ALA A 91 -0.36 4.54 22.09
N ASP A 92 0.72 5.23 21.74
CA ASP A 92 0.87 6.68 21.87
C ASP A 92 0.62 7.45 20.55
N GLY A 93 0.18 6.77 19.50
CA GLY A 93 -0.07 7.39 18.20
C GLY A 93 0.14 6.44 17.04
N ARG A 94 0.38 6.99 15.86
CA ARG A 94 0.69 6.19 14.67
C ARG A 94 1.62 6.93 13.73
N VAL A 95 2.39 6.17 12.96
CA VAL A 95 3.20 6.71 11.88
C VAL A 95 2.34 6.74 10.61
N VAL A 96 2.18 7.92 10.04
CA VAL A 96 1.37 8.17 8.83
C VAL A 96 2.19 7.94 7.56
N GLY A 97 3.49 8.22 7.63
CA GLY A 97 4.42 8.04 6.51
C GLY A 97 5.83 8.46 6.91
N GLY A 98 6.78 8.26 6.01
CA GLY A 98 8.16 8.68 6.22
C GLY A 98 9.05 8.20 5.08
N GLU A 99 10.20 8.83 4.96
CA GLU A 99 11.13 8.56 3.87
C GLU A 99 12.57 8.88 4.29
N GLU A 100 13.51 8.11 3.73
CA GLU A 100 14.93 8.42 3.80
C GLU A 100 15.27 9.41 2.69
N LEU A 101 16.04 10.45 3.02
CA LEU A 101 16.48 11.45 2.06
C LEU A 101 17.86 11.07 1.53
N ALA A 102 17.94 10.81 0.22
CA ALA A 102 19.15 10.39 -0.44
C ALA A 102 19.83 11.54 -1.20
N GLY A 103 21.15 11.40 -1.37
CA GLY A 103 21.96 12.27 -2.21
C GLY A 103 22.34 13.59 -1.56
N GLU A 104 23.11 14.37 -2.32
CA GLU A 104 23.54 15.70 -1.87
C GLU A 104 22.38 16.70 -1.96
N PRO A 105 22.12 17.46 -0.89
CA PRO A 105 21.00 18.39 -0.84
C PRO A 105 21.28 19.61 -1.71
N THR A 106 20.39 19.86 -2.67
CA THR A 106 20.40 21.11 -3.42
C THR A 106 19.73 22.21 -2.62
N ARG A 107 20.43 23.32 -2.38
CA ARG A 107 19.90 24.48 -1.65
C ARG A 107 19.60 25.62 -2.60
N LEU A 108 18.44 26.27 -2.41
CA LEU A 108 18.04 27.46 -3.12
C LEU A 108 17.77 28.59 -2.11
N GLY A 109 18.26 29.80 -2.40
CA GLY A 109 18.10 30.97 -1.52
C GLY A 109 19.34 31.27 -0.65
N PRO A 110 19.19 32.09 0.40
CA PRO A 110 20.30 32.46 1.29
C PRO A 110 20.99 31.22 1.87
N ALA A 111 22.31 31.31 2.03
CA ALA A 111 23.12 30.20 2.54
C ALA A 111 22.65 29.78 3.95
N PHE A 112 21.94 28.66 4.04
CA PHE A 112 21.65 28.00 5.31
C PHE A 112 22.80 27.08 5.69
N THR A 113 23.41 27.35 6.84
CA THR A 113 24.58 26.62 7.36
C THR A 113 24.21 25.54 8.39
N GLY A 114 22.92 25.31 8.63
CA GLY A 114 22.47 24.32 9.60
C GLY A 114 22.49 22.88 9.08
N PRO A 115 22.34 21.92 10.01
CA PRO A 115 22.31 20.50 9.70
C PRO A 115 21.12 20.17 8.80
N ILE A 116 21.28 19.13 8.00
CA ILE A 116 20.32 18.69 6.99
C ILE A 116 19.74 17.38 7.47
N PRO A 117 18.40 17.21 7.47
CA PRO A 117 17.82 15.96 7.88
C PRO A 117 18.20 14.86 6.88
N ALA A 118 18.52 13.68 7.40
CA ALA A 118 18.77 12.46 6.62
C ALA A 118 17.46 11.70 6.30
N GLY A 119 16.35 12.07 6.94
CA GLY A 119 15.07 11.42 6.77
C GLY A 119 13.97 12.13 7.55
N PHE A 120 12.74 11.71 7.35
CA PHE A 120 11.62 12.19 8.14
C PHE A 120 10.56 11.11 8.38
N PHE A 121 9.77 11.31 9.43
CA PHE A 121 8.49 10.64 9.63
C PHE A 121 7.38 11.65 9.88
N ILE A 122 6.19 11.37 9.38
CA ILE A 122 4.96 12.06 9.74
C ILE A 122 4.21 11.17 10.72
N VAL A 123 3.86 11.72 11.87
CA VAL A 123 3.16 11.00 12.94
C VAL A 123 1.92 11.75 13.39
N GLU A 124 0.99 11.00 13.95
CA GLU A 124 -0.18 11.52 14.67
C GLU A 124 -0.12 11.05 16.11
N ALA A 125 -0.40 11.95 17.05
CA ALA A 125 -0.44 11.66 18.47
C ALA A 125 -1.55 12.47 19.14
N GLY A 126 -2.20 11.90 20.14
CA GLY A 126 -3.33 12.56 20.83
C GLY A 126 -2.91 13.80 21.63
N ASP A 127 -1.68 13.81 22.16
CA ASP A 127 -1.13 14.93 22.91
C ASP A 127 0.40 14.98 22.80
N ARG A 128 1.00 16.04 23.36
CA ARG A 128 2.45 16.24 23.36
C ARG A 128 3.21 15.15 24.11
N ALA A 129 2.67 14.60 25.19
CA ALA A 129 3.34 13.57 25.96
C ALA A 129 3.39 12.25 25.18
N ALA A 130 2.29 11.88 24.53
CA ALA A 130 2.18 10.74 23.63
C ALA A 130 3.14 10.89 22.43
N LEU A 131 3.18 12.07 21.82
CA LEU A 131 4.14 12.39 20.76
C LEU A 131 5.60 12.15 21.19
N LEU A 132 5.97 12.63 22.39
CA LEU A 132 7.33 12.47 22.89
C LEU A 132 7.67 11.01 23.16
N ARG A 133 6.73 10.21 23.69
CA ARG A 133 6.93 8.77 23.88
C ARG A 133 7.07 8.03 22.56
N LEU A 134 6.22 8.34 21.57
CA LEU A 134 6.32 7.78 20.22
C LEU A 134 7.68 8.13 19.58
N ALA A 135 8.08 9.41 19.61
CA ALA A 135 9.36 9.85 19.07
C ALA A 135 10.56 9.21 19.80
N ALA A 136 10.49 9.06 21.12
CA ALA A 136 11.54 8.42 21.92
C ALA A 136 11.74 6.94 21.57
N SER A 137 10.70 6.26 21.07
CA SER A 137 10.79 4.86 20.64
C SER A 137 11.49 4.65 19.29
N CYS A 138 11.71 5.74 18.54
CA CYS A 138 12.27 5.69 17.19
C CYS A 138 13.69 5.09 17.20
N PRO A 139 13.98 4.11 16.32
CA PRO A 139 15.31 3.50 16.21
C PRO A 139 16.43 4.53 16.02
N HIS A 140 16.13 5.66 15.39
CA HIS A 140 17.10 6.70 15.11
C HIS A 140 17.85 7.19 16.35
N LEU A 141 17.16 7.30 17.50
CA LEU A 141 17.79 7.70 18.76
C LEU A 141 18.71 6.61 19.33
N ARG A 142 18.37 5.33 19.15
CA ARG A 142 19.24 4.22 19.58
C ARG A 142 20.55 4.17 18.81
N HIS A 143 20.53 4.63 17.56
CA HIS A 143 21.71 4.70 16.70
C HIS A 143 22.55 5.96 16.93
N GLY A 144 22.27 6.76 17.97
CA GLY A 144 23.00 8.01 18.25
C GLY A 144 22.57 9.19 17.36
N GLY A 145 21.47 9.04 16.62
CA GLY A 145 20.86 10.12 15.86
C GLY A 145 20.07 11.07 16.77
N SER A 146 19.61 12.18 16.21
CA SER A 146 18.76 13.15 16.91
C SER A 146 17.50 13.44 16.11
N ILE A 147 16.43 13.83 16.81
CA ILE A 147 15.12 14.08 16.20
C ILE A 147 14.66 15.48 16.55
N ALA A 148 14.35 16.29 15.53
CA ALA A 148 13.60 17.53 15.73
C ALA A 148 12.12 17.29 15.45
N ILE A 149 11.26 17.82 16.32
CA ILE A 149 9.81 17.66 16.22
C ILE A 149 9.19 19.00 15.84
N ARG A 150 8.29 19.00 14.85
CA ARG A 150 7.50 20.17 14.45
C ARG A 150 6.04 19.78 14.24
N ALA A 151 5.14 20.63 14.72
CA ALA A 151 3.72 20.50 14.40
C ALA A 151 3.50 20.85 12.92
N LEU A 152 2.63 20.09 12.27
CA LEU A 152 2.16 20.38 10.92
C LEU A 152 0.84 21.15 11.06
N THR A 153 0.83 22.39 10.57
CA THR A 153 -0.39 23.17 10.38
C THR A 153 -0.86 22.89 8.95
N GLY A 154 -2.01 22.22 8.82
CA GLY A 154 -2.68 22.04 7.53
C GLY A 154 -3.22 23.34 6.97
#